data_AF-A0AAF1BMY1-F1
#
_entry.id   AF-A0AAF1BMY1-F1
#
_cell.length_a   1.000
_cell.length_b   1.000
_cell.length_c   1.000
_cell.angle_alpha   90.00
_cell.angle_beta   90.00
_cell.angle_gamma   90.00
#
_symmetry.space_group_name_H-M   'P 1'
#
loop_
_entity.id
_entity.type
_entity.pdbx_description
1 polymer ?
#
loop_
_entity_poly.entity_id
_entity_poly.type
_entity_poly.pdbx_seq_one_letter_code
_entity_poly.pdbx_strand_id
1 'polypeptide(L)'
;MRPTPAISRLAASARPACVRRVAVPRFARAYAAPVPPPPPSSAASSSSAASAAAAARSAAIKAARDKMYAENMRRNRTILLYSVGALAIATGVTYAAVPAYRAFCAATGFAGTPMTDPERFSADRLYATDESKGRPITVRFEATSNDALPWSFEPQQRSVRVVPGQTALAFYTAKNNSDQDLIGIATYNMTPDKIAQYFAKVECFCFEEQKIRAGEEVDLPVFFFIDRDIVDDPTLDNVDDVVLSYTFFRARRNDRGHLEPDAPEEVVHKTLGWDKYEHAPKPGGEAKA
;
A
#
# COMPACT_ATOMS: atom_id res chain seq x y z
N MET A 1 48.74 1.20 -4.93
CA MET A 1 49.63 0.60 -5.96
C MET A 1 49.12 -0.79 -6.29
N ARG A 2 49.11 -1.10 -7.59
CA ARG A 2 48.57 -2.28 -8.31
C ARG A 2 47.06 -2.26 -8.63
N PRO A 3 46.69 -2.69 -9.86
CA PRO A 3 45.66 -2.02 -10.67
C PRO A 3 44.43 -2.89 -10.98
N THR A 4 43.38 -2.21 -11.39
CA THR A 4 42.13 -2.71 -11.98
C THR A 4 42.35 -3.45 -13.31
N PRO A 5 41.41 -4.34 -13.69
CA PRO A 5 41.12 -4.57 -15.10
C PRO A 5 39.71 -4.07 -15.47
N ALA A 6 39.68 -3.31 -16.55
CA ALA A 6 38.53 -2.71 -17.19
C ALA A 6 37.67 -3.77 -17.91
N ILE A 7 36.35 -3.69 -17.75
CA ILE A 7 35.40 -4.42 -18.57
C ILE A 7 34.98 -3.51 -19.72
N SER A 8 35.50 -3.83 -20.90
CA SER A 8 35.30 -3.13 -22.16
C SER A 8 33.84 -3.20 -22.63
N ARG A 9 33.28 -2.02 -22.91
CA ARG A 9 32.01 -1.82 -23.62
C ARG A 9 32.11 -2.38 -25.04
N LEU A 10 31.35 -3.44 -25.33
CA LEU A 10 31.14 -3.92 -26.70
C LEU A 10 30.04 -3.09 -27.36
N ALA A 11 30.46 -2.26 -28.32
CA ALA A 11 29.61 -1.51 -29.22
C ALA A 11 28.85 -2.48 -30.15
N ALA A 12 27.52 -2.48 -30.08
CA ALA A 12 26.66 -3.14 -31.06
C ALA A 12 26.60 -2.28 -32.34
N SER A 13 27.42 -2.65 -33.31
CA SER A 13 27.40 -2.12 -34.68
C SER A 13 26.15 -2.60 -35.42
N ALA A 14 25.32 -1.66 -35.86
CA ALA A 14 24.19 -1.88 -36.75
C ALA A 14 24.69 -2.41 -38.11
N ARG A 15 24.20 -3.58 -38.53
CA ARG A 15 24.37 -4.11 -39.88
C ARG A 15 23.12 -3.81 -40.73
N PRO A 16 23.28 -3.46 -42.01
CA PRO A 16 22.18 -3.04 -42.87
C PRO A 16 21.36 -4.22 -43.39
N ALA A 17 20.07 -3.93 -43.63
CA ALA A 17 19.08 -4.85 -44.18
C ALA A 17 19.48 -5.39 -45.56
N CYS A 18 19.45 -6.71 -45.72
CA CYS A 18 19.60 -7.38 -47.01
C CYS A 18 18.21 -7.80 -47.52
N VAL A 19 17.64 -6.98 -48.40
CA VAL A 19 16.36 -7.24 -49.10
C VAL A 19 16.59 -8.30 -50.16
N ARG A 20 16.07 -9.51 -49.94
CA ARG A 20 16.15 -10.61 -50.91
C ARG A 20 15.09 -10.39 -52.01
N ARG A 21 15.52 -9.81 -53.13
CA ARG A 21 14.73 -9.71 -54.37
C ARG A 21 14.49 -11.13 -54.93
N VAL A 22 13.23 -11.54 -55.04
CA VAL A 22 12.84 -12.72 -55.81
C VAL A 22 12.60 -12.28 -57.26
N ALA A 23 13.35 -12.89 -58.17
CA ALA A 23 13.28 -12.63 -59.61
C ALA A 23 12.04 -13.29 -60.22
N VAL A 24 11.28 -12.52 -61.01
CA VAL A 24 10.16 -13.00 -61.83
C VAL A 24 10.71 -13.43 -63.19
N PRO A 25 10.42 -14.64 -63.70
CA PRO A 25 10.82 -15.02 -65.04
C PRO A 25 9.88 -14.39 -66.09
N ARG A 26 10.49 -13.76 -67.09
CA ARG A 26 9.88 -13.22 -68.32
C ARG A 26 10.14 -14.20 -69.46
N PHE A 27 9.10 -14.79 -70.02
CA PHE A 27 9.03 -15.40 -71.37
C PHE A 27 7.53 -15.60 -71.67
N ALA A 28 6.95 -15.39 -72.85
CA ALA A 28 7.31 -14.72 -74.08
C ALA A 28 5.98 -14.29 -74.74
N ARG A 29 6.03 -13.26 -75.58
CA ARG A 29 4.90 -12.63 -76.25
C ARG A 29 4.41 -13.51 -77.41
N ALA A 30 3.16 -13.96 -77.39
CA ALA A 30 2.48 -14.54 -78.55
C ALA A 30 1.48 -13.54 -79.13
N TYR A 31 1.41 -13.53 -80.46
CA TYR A 31 0.79 -12.53 -81.33
C TYR A 31 -0.73 -12.35 -81.11
N ALA A 32 -1.17 -11.11 -81.33
CA ALA A 32 -2.57 -10.71 -81.35
C ALA A 32 -3.31 -11.28 -82.59
N ALA A 33 -4.52 -11.80 -82.36
CA ALA A 33 -5.51 -12.04 -83.40
C ALA A 33 -6.66 -11.02 -83.26
N PRO A 34 -7.30 -10.57 -84.37
CA PRO A 34 -8.28 -9.49 -84.35
C PRO A 34 -9.62 -9.90 -83.73
N VAL A 35 -10.23 -8.94 -83.03
CA VAL A 35 -11.52 -9.05 -82.33
C VAL A 35 -12.69 -9.13 -83.33
N PRO A 36 -13.65 -10.07 -83.19
CA PRO A 36 -14.86 -10.07 -84.00
C PRO A 36 -15.89 -9.01 -83.51
N PRO A 37 -16.72 -8.46 -84.41
CA PRO A 37 -17.67 -7.39 -84.07
C PRO A 37 -18.81 -7.89 -83.15
N PRO A 38 -19.43 -6.99 -82.36
CA PRO A 38 -20.49 -7.39 -81.43
C PRO A 38 -21.79 -7.74 -82.17
N PRO A 39 -22.57 -8.72 -81.68
CA PRO A 39 -23.88 -9.05 -82.24
C PRO A 39 -24.94 -7.97 -81.94
N PRO A 40 -25.96 -7.83 -82.81
CA PRO A 40 -26.97 -6.78 -82.70
C PRO A 40 -27.93 -6.99 -81.53
N SER A 41 -28.21 -5.88 -80.85
CA SER A 41 -29.22 -5.72 -79.80
C SER A 41 -30.58 -6.27 -80.23
N SER A 42 -31.04 -7.33 -79.57
CA SER A 42 -32.44 -7.79 -79.65
C SER A 42 -32.81 -8.62 -78.42
N ALA A 43 -33.28 -7.95 -77.36
CA ALA A 43 -34.28 -8.45 -76.39
C ALA A 43 -34.45 -7.44 -75.24
N ALA A 44 -34.98 -6.25 -75.55
CA ALA A 44 -35.54 -5.34 -74.56
C ALA A 44 -36.92 -5.86 -74.11
N SER A 45 -36.95 -6.85 -73.21
CA SER A 45 -38.17 -7.21 -72.46
C SER A 45 -37.94 -8.03 -71.18
N SER A 46 -36.71 -8.49 -70.88
CA SER A 46 -36.37 -9.24 -69.65
C SER A 46 -35.67 -8.41 -68.56
N SER A 47 -35.33 -7.15 -68.83
CA SER A 47 -34.55 -6.28 -67.93
C SER A 47 -35.36 -5.76 -66.72
N SER A 48 -36.68 -5.64 -66.83
CA SER A 48 -37.54 -5.21 -65.71
C SER A 48 -37.76 -6.33 -64.68
N ALA A 49 -37.92 -7.58 -65.14
CA ALA A 49 -38.07 -8.75 -64.26
C ALA A 49 -36.76 -9.12 -63.54
N ALA A 50 -35.62 -9.03 -64.24
CA ALA A 50 -34.30 -9.27 -63.65
C ALA A 50 -33.90 -8.20 -62.62
N SER A 51 -34.24 -6.93 -62.86
CA SER A 51 -33.98 -5.83 -61.91
C SER A 51 -34.91 -5.87 -60.69
N ALA A 52 -36.18 -6.27 -60.86
CA ALA A 52 -37.09 -6.52 -59.75
C ALA A 52 -36.63 -7.70 -58.87
N ALA A 53 -36.14 -8.79 -59.46
CA ALA A 53 -35.59 -9.93 -58.72
C ALA A 53 -34.29 -9.58 -57.96
N ALA A 54 -33.44 -8.73 -58.53
CA ALA A 54 -32.22 -8.24 -57.88
C ALA A 54 -32.54 -7.29 -56.70
N ALA A 55 -33.54 -6.41 -56.85
CA ALA A 55 -34.02 -5.53 -55.78
C ALA A 55 -34.70 -6.31 -54.63
N ALA A 56 -35.45 -7.37 -54.95
CA ALA A 56 -36.04 -8.25 -53.94
C ALA A 56 -34.97 -9.01 -53.13
N ARG A 57 -33.90 -9.49 -53.78
CA ARG A 57 -32.76 -10.16 -53.10
C ARG A 57 -31.97 -9.20 -52.21
N SER A 58 -31.72 -7.97 -52.64
CA SER A 58 -31.01 -6.97 -51.83
C SER A 58 -31.85 -6.50 -50.63
N ALA A 59 -33.17 -6.36 -50.81
CA ALA A 59 -34.10 -6.09 -49.72
C ALA A 59 -34.16 -7.24 -48.69
N ALA A 60 -34.16 -8.50 -49.15
CA ALA A 60 -34.12 -9.67 -48.27
C ALA A 60 -32.80 -9.76 -47.48
N ILE A 61 -31.66 -9.47 -48.11
CA ILE A 61 -30.35 -9.41 -47.43
C ILE A 61 -30.32 -8.28 -46.39
N LYS A 62 -30.90 -7.11 -46.72
CA LYS A 62 -31.02 -5.99 -45.77
C LYS A 62 -31.89 -6.36 -44.57
N ALA A 63 -33.06 -6.94 -44.80
CA ALA A 63 -33.95 -7.40 -43.74
C ALA A 63 -33.32 -8.50 -42.86
N ALA A 64 -32.56 -9.44 -43.44
CA ALA A 64 -31.81 -10.43 -42.68
C ALA A 64 -30.71 -9.80 -41.81
N ARG A 65 -30.02 -8.79 -42.35
CA ARG A 65 -29.00 -8.02 -41.64
C ARG A 65 -29.60 -7.21 -40.49
N ASP A 66 -30.75 -6.58 -40.70
CA ASP A 66 -31.46 -5.79 -39.67
C ASP A 66 -31.95 -6.67 -38.51
N LYS A 67 -32.43 -7.90 -38.81
CA LYS A 67 -32.76 -8.90 -37.78
C LYS A 67 -31.54 -9.34 -36.97
N MET A 68 -30.41 -9.59 -37.65
CA MET A 68 -29.13 -9.90 -37.01
C MET A 68 -28.65 -8.76 -36.09
N TYR A 69 -28.74 -7.49 -36.53
CA TYR A 69 -28.38 -6.35 -35.70
C TYR A 69 -29.30 -6.18 -34.50
N ALA A 70 -30.61 -6.38 -34.67
CA ALA A 70 -31.57 -6.32 -33.56
C ALA A 70 -31.32 -7.40 -32.51
N GLU A 71 -31.00 -8.63 -32.92
CA GLU A 71 -30.66 -9.73 -32.03
C GLU A 71 -29.32 -9.50 -31.32
N ASN A 72 -28.30 -9.04 -32.05
CA ASN A 72 -27.00 -8.69 -31.48
C ASN A 72 -27.11 -7.52 -30.51
N MET A 73 -27.94 -6.50 -30.76
CA MET A 73 -28.16 -5.40 -29.82
C MET A 73 -28.78 -5.89 -28.50
N ARG A 74 -29.72 -6.83 -28.54
CA ARG A 74 -30.32 -7.42 -27.32
C ARG A 74 -29.30 -8.24 -26.52
N ARG A 75 -28.48 -9.05 -27.22
CA ARG A 75 -27.40 -9.82 -26.60
C ARG A 75 -26.33 -8.90 -26.00
N ASN A 76 -25.87 -7.90 -26.75
CA ASN A 76 -24.87 -6.95 -26.29
C ASN A 76 -25.37 -6.12 -25.10
N ARG A 77 -26.63 -5.69 -25.10
CA ARG A 77 -27.23 -5.00 -23.95
C ARG A 77 -27.25 -5.88 -22.70
N THR A 78 -27.61 -7.14 -22.87
CA THR A 78 -27.64 -8.12 -21.76
C THR A 78 -26.23 -8.36 -21.22
N ILE A 79 -25.25 -8.62 -22.09
CA ILE A 79 -23.85 -8.80 -21.72
C ILE A 79 -23.29 -7.56 -21.01
N LEU A 80 -23.60 -6.36 -21.52
CA LEU A 80 -23.15 -5.10 -20.92
C LEU A 80 -23.74 -4.89 -19.52
N LEU A 81 -25.02 -5.20 -19.32
CA LEU A 81 -25.64 -5.12 -17.99
C LEU A 81 -25.00 -6.09 -16.99
N TYR A 82 -24.71 -7.33 -17.41
CA TYR A 82 -24.02 -8.29 -16.56
C TYR A 82 -22.57 -7.90 -16.27
N SER A 83 -21.82 -7.39 -17.25
CA SER A 83 -20.43 -6.98 -17.04
C SER A 83 -20.32 -5.75 -16.12
N VAL A 84 -21.20 -4.77 -16.28
CA VAL A 84 -21.27 -3.60 -15.38
C VAL A 84 -21.69 -4.03 -13.97
N GLY A 85 -22.66 -4.94 -13.84
CA GLY A 85 -23.08 -5.50 -12.54
C GLY A 85 -21.94 -6.23 -11.84
N ALA A 86 -21.19 -7.07 -12.56
CA ALA A 86 -20.04 -7.79 -12.01
C ALA A 86 -18.93 -6.82 -11.54
N LEU A 87 -18.64 -5.78 -12.32
CA LEU A 87 -17.69 -4.72 -11.94
C LEU A 87 -18.15 -3.96 -10.68
N ALA A 88 -19.42 -3.60 -10.59
CA ALA A 88 -19.97 -2.92 -9.42
C ALA A 88 -19.86 -3.79 -8.15
N ILE A 89 -20.17 -5.09 -8.26
CA ILE A 89 -20.04 -6.04 -7.14
C ILE A 89 -18.57 -6.19 -6.74
N ALA A 90 -17.66 -6.40 -7.69
CA ALA A 90 -16.23 -6.56 -7.40
C ALA A 90 -15.66 -5.31 -6.71
N THR A 91 -16.07 -4.13 -7.16
CA THR A 91 -15.65 -2.86 -6.54
C THR A 91 -16.23 -2.72 -5.14
N GLY A 92 -17.50 -3.07 -4.94
CA GLY A 92 -18.15 -3.05 -3.62
C GLY A 92 -17.49 -4.00 -2.62
N VAL A 93 -17.15 -5.22 -3.03
CA VAL A 93 -16.46 -6.21 -2.19
C VAL A 93 -15.06 -5.71 -1.81
N THR A 94 -14.31 -5.15 -2.76
CA THR A 94 -12.96 -4.63 -2.50
C THR A 94 -13.00 -3.46 -1.51
N TYR A 95 -13.99 -2.57 -1.64
CA TYR A 95 -14.17 -1.46 -0.71
C TYR A 95 -14.59 -1.93 0.69
N ALA A 96 -15.48 -2.94 0.78
CA ALA A 96 -15.95 -3.49 2.04
C ALA A 96 -14.92 -4.38 2.77
N ALA A 97 -13.93 -4.93 2.07
CA ALA A 97 -12.92 -5.82 2.65
C ALA A 97 -12.09 -5.14 3.76
N VAL A 98 -11.73 -3.87 3.59
CA VAL A 98 -10.91 -3.13 4.56
C VAL A 98 -11.64 -2.92 5.90
N PRO A 99 -12.86 -2.33 5.96
CA PRO A 99 -13.57 -2.17 7.23
C PRO A 99 -13.95 -3.52 7.86
N ALA A 100 -14.29 -4.53 7.05
CA ALA A 100 -14.55 -5.87 7.56
C ALA A 100 -13.31 -6.50 8.22
N TYR A 101 -12.13 -6.36 7.61
CA TYR A 101 -10.87 -6.81 8.19
C TYR A 101 -10.53 -6.04 9.47
N ARG A 102 -10.74 -4.72 9.50
CA ARG A 102 -10.52 -3.90 10.71
C ARG A 102 -11.44 -4.32 11.86
N ALA A 103 -12.71 -4.57 11.59
CA ALA A 103 -13.66 -5.04 12.59
C ALA A 103 -13.26 -6.42 13.13
N PHE A 104 -12.81 -7.32 12.25
CA PHE A 104 -12.27 -8.62 12.65
C PHE A 104 -11.02 -8.50 13.50
N CYS A 105 -10.04 -7.68 13.10
CA CYS A 105 -8.81 -7.42 13.85
C CYS A 105 -9.09 -6.80 15.23
N ALA A 106 -9.97 -5.80 15.30
CA ALA A 106 -10.34 -5.16 16.57
C ALA A 106 -11.08 -6.11 17.53
N ALA A 107 -11.86 -7.07 17.00
CA ALA A 107 -12.59 -8.05 17.80
C ALA A 107 -11.74 -9.27 18.22
N THR A 108 -10.69 -9.61 17.47
CA THR A 108 -9.90 -10.84 17.71
C THR A 108 -8.48 -10.58 18.20
N GLY A 109 -7.99 -9.34 18.10
CA GLY A 109 -6.58 -9.01 18.41
C GLY A 109 -5.57 -9.57 17.41
N PHE A 110 -6.03 -10.01 16.22
CA PHE A 110 -5.17 -10.61 15.21
C PHE A 110 -4.05 -9.65 14.76
N ALA A 111 -2.83 -10.19 14.60
CA ALA A 111 -1.61 -9.45 14.24
C ALA A 111 -1.18 -8.35 15.23
N GLY A 112 -1.54 -8.47 16.52
CA GLY A 112 -1.06 -7.54 17.57
C GLY A 112 -1.77 -6.19 17.56
N THR A 113 -2.90 -6.07 16.87
CA THR A 113 -3.76 -4.88 16.98
C THR A 113 -4.54 -4.93 18.30
N PRO A 114 -4.49 -3.88 19.15
CA PRO A 114 -5.14 -3.91 20.44
C PRO A 114 -6.66 -3.99 20.27
N MET A 115 -7.30 -4.86 21.04
CA MET A 115 -8.76 -4.96 21.06
C MET A 115 -9.33 -3.64 21.60
N THR A 116 -10.25 -3.03 20.87
CA THR A 116 -10.85 -1.75 21.28
C THR A 116 -12.17 -1.95 22.02
N ASP A 117 -12.38 -3.13 22.62
CA ASP A 117 -13.62 -3.44 23.32
C ASP A 117 -13.67 -2.64 24.64
N PRO A 118 -14.59 -1.66 24.77
CA PRO A 118 -14.65 -0.78 25.93
C PRO A 118 -15.05 -1.52 27.23
N GLU A 119 -15.62 -2.73 27.14
CA GLU A 119 -15.96 -3.53 28.31
C GLU A 119 -14.73 -4.20 28.94
N ARG A 120 -13.75 -4.62 28.13
CA ARG A 120 -12.51 -5.24 28.61
C ARG A 120 -11.61 -4.28 29.39
N PHE A 121 -11.55 -3.01 28.99
CA PHE A 121 -10.71 -1.98 29.61
C PHE A 121 -11.52 -0.98 30.46
N SER A 122 -12.64 -1.43 31.02
CA SER A 122 -13.49 -0.64 31.91
C SER A 122 -12.83 -0.38 33.27
N ALA A 123 -13.14 0.78 33.87
CA ALA A 123 -12.59 1.18 35.17
C ALA A 123 -12.88 0.17 36.30
N ASP A 124 -13.94 -0.63 36.16
CA ASP A 124 -14.34 -1.68 37.12
C ASP A 124 -13.36 -2.86 37.15
N ARG A 125 -12.45 -2.99 36.17
CA ARG A 125 -11.37 -4.00 36.15
C ARG A 125 -10.05 -3.52 36.75
N LEU A 126 -9.96 -2.25 37.17
CA LEU A 126 -8.79 -1.66 37.83
C LEU A 126 -8.71 -2.01 39.33
N TYR A 127 -8.91 -3.27 39.68
CA TYR A 127 -8.69 -3.76 41.04
C TYR A 127 -7.54 -4.77 41.04
N ALA A 128 -6.58 -4.56 41.94
CA ALA A 128 -5.42 -5.43 42.06
C ALA A 128 -5.87 -6.90 42.17
N THR A 129 -5.21 -7.78 41.41
CA THR A 129 -5.30 -9.21 41.71
C THR A 129 -4.81 -9.41 43.12
N ASP A 130 -5.58 -10.18 43.90
CA ASP A 130 -5.13 -10.73 45.16
C ASP A 130 -3.72 -11.29 44.93
N GLU A 131 -2.72 -10.83 45.69
CA GLU A 131 -1.29 -11.18 45.46
C GLU A 131 -1.05 -12.70 45.52
N SER A 132 -2.02 -13.45 46.07
CA SER A 132 -2.06 -14.91 46.08
C SER A 132 -2.28 -15.57 44.72
N LYS A 133 -2.80 -14.85 43.71
CA LYS A 133 -3.10 -15.38 42.36
C LYS A 133 -2.22 -14.80 41.25
N GLY A 134 -1.69 -13.58 41.41
CA GLY A 134 -0.93 -12.89 40.38
C GLY A 134 0.57 -12.96 40.65
N ARG A 135 1.35 -13.60 39.76
CA ARG A 135 2.82 -13.50 39.83
C ARG A 135 3.27 -12.07 39.50
N PRO A 136 4.26 -11.51 40.21
CA PRO A 136 4.77 -10.19 39.91
C PRO A 136 5.59 -10.21 38.62
N ILE A 137 5.28 -9.31 37.70
CA ILE A 137 5.96 -9.16 36.41
C ILE A 137 6.93 -7.99 36.49
N THR A 138 8.16 -8.20 36.05
CA THR A 138 9.21 -7.17 35.98
C THR A 138 9.16 -6.51 34.62
N VAL A 139 8.77 -5.24 34.59
CA VAL A 139 8.83 -4.40 33.40
C VAL A 139 10.17 -3.66 33.40
N ARG A 140 10.98 -3.88 32.36
CA ARG A 140 12.27 -3.23 32.11
C ARG A 140 12.07 -2.13 31.09
N PHE A 141 12.61 -0.97 31.39
CA PHE A 141 12.47 0.21 30.55
C PHE A 141 13.75 0.43 29.76
N GLU A 142 13.62 0.49 28.45
CA GLU A 142 14.69 0.81 27.53
C GLU A 142 14.34 2.08 26.76
N ALA A 143 15.37 2.87 26.49
CA ALA A 143 15.27 4.17 25.85
C ALA A 143 16.37 4.28 24.81
N THR A 144 16.00 4.69 23.59
CA THR A 144 16.94 4.94 22.50
C THR A 144 16.51 6.19 21.75
N SER A 145 17.47 7.01 21.33
CA SER A 145 17.25 8.12 20.41
C SER A 145 17.96 7.82 19.09
N ASN A 146 17.34 8.23 17.98
CA ASN A 146 17.98 8.15 16.67
C ASN A 146 19.09 9.21 16.55
N ASP A 147 20.19 8.90 15.88
CA ASP A 147 21.33 9.82 15.65
C ASP A 147 20.92 11.17 15.01
N ALA A 148 19.85 11.20 14.22
CA ALA A 148 19.31 12.43 13.63
C ALA A 148 18.69 13.39 14.67
N LEU A 149 18.38 12.88 15.87
CA LEU A 149 17.82 13.60 17.00
C LEU A 149 18.87 13.65 18.13
N PRO A 150 19.60 14.77 18.29
CA PRO A 150 20.64 14.93 19.31
C PRO A 150 20.05 15.11 20.72
N TRP A 151 19.22 14.16 21.14
CA TRP A 151 18.59 14.11 22.44
C TRP A 151 19.22 13.03 23.31
N SER A 152 19.43 13.36 24.57
CA SER A 152 19.66 12.34 25.60
C SER A 152 18.30 11.87 26.09
N PHE A 153 18.01 10.58 25.95
CA PHE A 153 16.75 10.01 26.35
C PHE A 153 17.01 8.77 27.21
N GLU A 154 16.65 8.84 28.48
CA GLU A 154 16.97 7.80 29.46
C GLU A 154 15.78 7.55 30.40
N PRO A 155 15.55 6.30 30.83
CA PRO A 155 14.55 6.00 31.84
C PRO A 155 15.09 6.40 33.22
N GLN A 156 14.28 7.08 34.04
CA GLN A 156 14.67 7.35 35.44
C GLN A 156 14.75 6.06 36.26
N GLN A 157 13.95 5.06 35.90
CA GLN A 157 13.88 3.76 36.55
C GLN A 157 14.12 2.67 35.51
N ARG A 158 15.13 1.81 35.71
CA ARG A 158 15.45 0.74 34.75
C ARG A 158 14.46 -0.42 34.77
N SER A 159 13.80 -0.65 35.90
CA SER A 159 12.80 -1.70 36.04
C SER A 159 11.83 -1.41 37.16
N VAL A 160 10.57 -1.78 36.97
CA VAL A 160 9.52 -1.76 37.99
C VAL A 160 8.84 -3.13 38.01
N ARG A 161 8.56 -3.62 39.21
CA ARG A 161 7.87 -4.89 39.42
C ARG A 161 6.40 -4.60 39.77
N VAL A 162 5.49 -5.13 38.96
CA VAL A 162 4.04 -4.86 39.05
C VAL A 162 3.28 -6.16 39.12
N VAL A 163 2.21 -6.19 39.90
CA VAL A 163 1.26 -7.32 39.91
C VAL A 163 0.17 -7.05 38.87
N PRO A 164 -0.26 -8.06 38.08
CA PRO A 164 -1.40 -7.87 37.16
C PRO A 164 -2.64 -7.28 37.85
N GLY A 165 -3.23 -6.25 37.23
CA GLY A 165 -4.31 -5.43 37.78
C GLY A 165 -3.86 -4.21 38.60
N GLN A 166 -2.55 -4.08 38.88
CA GLN A 166 -1.97 -2.91 39.53
C GLN A 166 -1.54 -1.88 38.48
N THR A 167 -1.82 -0.61 38.74
CA THR A 167 -1.34 0.51 37.95
C THR A 167 0.05 0.95 38.41
N ALA A 168 0.88 1.35 37.45
CA ALA A 168 2.23 1.85 37.72
C ALA A 168 2.54 3.09 36.88
N LEU A 169 3.42 3.92 37.42
CA LEU A 169 3.92 5.14 36.80
C LEU A 169 5.44 5.06 36.70
N ALA A 170 5.96 5.23 35.49
CA ALA A 170 7.38 5.35 35.22
C ALA A 170 7.68 6.69 34.56
N PHE A 171 8.89 7.21 34.75
CA PHE A 171 9.33 8.48 34.18
C PHE A 171 10.53 8.25 33.26
N TYR A 172 10.52 8.97 32.14
CA TYR A 172 11.67 9.11 31.27
C TYR A 172 12.11 10.57 31.23
N THR A 173 13.41 10.80 31.15
CA THR A 173 13.96 12.15 31.01
C THR A 173 14.49 12.32 29.59
N ALA A 174 14.04 13.38 28.92
CA ALA A 174 14.48 13.74 27.58
C ALA A 174 15.13 15.13 27.61
N LYS A 175 16.35 15.24 27.07
CA LYS A 175 17.11 16.48 27.02
C LYS A 175 17.55 16.79 25.60
N ASN A 176 17.24 17.99 25.13
CA ASN A 176 17.73 18.46 23.84
C ASN A 176 19.14 19.06 23.99
N ASN A 177 20.15 18.37 23.44
CA ASN A 177 21.54 18.81 23.49
C ASN A 177 21.93 19.72 22.31
N SER A 178 20.98 20.12 21.47
CA SER A 178 21.23 21.04 20.35
C SER A 178 20.86 22.48 20.68
N ASP A 179 21.36 23.40 19.85
CA ASP A 179 21.06 24.83 19.91
C ASP A 179 19.76 25.21 19.19
N GLN A 180 18.96 24.23 18.76
CA GLN A 180 17.71 24.46 18.02
C GLN A 180 16.54 23.77 18.69
N ASP A 181 15.35 24.36 18.55
CA ASP A 181 14.10 23.70 18.92
C ASP A 181 13.89 22.49 18.00
N LEU A 182 13.74 21.32 18.59
CA LEU A 182 13.52 20.08 17.85
C LEU A 182 12.17 19.48 18.22
N ILE A 183 11.56 18.82 17.24
CA ILE A 183 10.33 18.07 17.42
C ILE A 183 10.68 16.59 17.27
N GLY A 184 10.24 15.80 18.23
CA GLY A 184 10.42 14.36 18.26
C GLY A 184 9.09 13.63 18.33
N ILE A 185 9.03 12.46 17.70
CA ILE A 185 7.96 11.48 17.90
C ILE A 185 8.59 10.16 18.35
N ALA A 186 8.01 9.50 19.34
CA ALA A 186 8.54 8.26 19.86
C ALA A 186 7.72 7.05 19.43
N THR A 187 8.35 6.00 18.95
CA THR A 187 7.67 4.71 18.79
C THR A 187 8.03 3.79 19.95
N TYR A 188 7.19 2.78 20.19
CA TYR A 188 7.46 1.79 21.22
C TYR A 188 7.23 0.37 20.72
N ASN A 189 7.95 -0.56 21.32
CA ASN A 189 7.76 -1.99 21.14
C ASN A 189 7.86 -2.70 22.50
N MET A 190 7.23 -3.87 22.59
CA MET A 190 7.22 -4.66 23.80
C MET A 190 7.67 -6.09 23.51
N THR A 191 8.58 -6.63 24.32
CA THR A 191 9.09 -7.99 24.18
C THR A 191 8.86 -8.76 25.48
N PRO A 192 8.29 -9.98 25.45
CA PRO A 192 7.84 -10.74 24.28
C PRO A 192 6.48 -10.24 23.71
N ASP A 193 6.30 -10.29 22.39
CA ASP A 193 5.14 -9.72 21.68
C ASP A 193 3.77 -10.20 22.20
N LYS A 194 3.71 -11.45 22.70
CA LYS A 194 2.48 -12.07 23.21
C LYS A 194 1.87 -11.32 24.39
N ILE A 195 2.66 -10.57 25.15
CA ILE A 195 2.18 -9.81 26.31
C ILE A 195 1.51 -8.49 25.91
N ALA A 196 1.76 -8.00 24.69
CA ALA A 196 1.28 -6.69 24.24
C ALA A 196 -0.25 -6.55 24.31
N GLN A 197 -0.99 -7.66 24.14
CA GLN A 197 -2.46 -7.67 24.23
C GLN A 197 -3.00 -7.43 25.66
N TYR A 198 -2.19 -7.75 26.68
CA TYR A 198 -2.53 -7.57 28.09
C TYR A 198 -1.92 -6.30 28.67
N PHE A 199 -1.07 -5.59 27.92
CA PHE A 199 -0.43 -4.37 28.37
C PHE A 199 -1.23 -3.16 27.92
N ALA A 200 -1.90 -2.50 28.86
CA ALA A 200 -2.66 -1.29 28.60
C ALA A 200 -1.81 -0.06 28.98
N LYS A 201 -1.30 0.63 27.97
CA LYS A 201 -0.66 1.93 28.15
C LYS A 201 -1.74 3.02 28.13
N VAL A 202 -1.99 3.63 29.28
CA VAL A 202 -3.10 4.57 29.47
C VAL A 202 -2.72 5.98 29.03
N GLU A 203 -1.46 6.41 29.24
CA GLU A 203 -0.95 7.70 28.77
C GLU A 203 0.42 7.56 28.09
N CYS A 204 0.55 8.14 26.89
CA CYS A 204 1.65 7.84 25.97
C CYS A 204 2.06 9.06 25.13
N PHE A 205 3.24 9.62 25.44
CA PHE A 205 3.92 10.59 24.57
C PHE A 205 4.32 10.02 23.19
N CYS A 206 4.09 8.73 22.95
CA CYS A 206 4.51 8.00 21.75
C CYS A 206 3.73 8.37 20.48
N PHE A 207 2.64 9.12 20.60
CA PHE A 207 1.91 9.61 19.43
C PHE A 207 1.71 11.11 19.44
N GLU A 208 2.31 11.78 20.42
CA GLU A 208 2.23 13.23 20.56
C GLU A 208 3.55 13.86 20.17
N GLU A 209 3.45 14.97 19.43
CA GLU A 209 4.60 15.79 19.07
C GLU A 209 5.24 16.35 20.34
N GLN A 210 6.44 15.88 20.67
CA GLN A 210 7.23 16.47 21.75
C GLN A 210 8.11 17.55 21.16
N LYS A 211 7.79 18.82 21.44
CA LYS A 211 8.66 19.95 21.12
C LYS A 211 9.51 20.27 22.35
N ILE A 212 10.82 20.06 22.25
CA ILE A 212 11.78 20.39 23.31
C ILE A 212 12.69 21.51 22.82
N ARG A 213 12.76 22.62 23.56
CA ARG A 213 13.59 23.76 23.19
C ARG A 213 15.07 23.44 23.29
N ALA A 214 15.90 24.25 22.67
CA ALA A 214 17.36 24.15 22.78
C ALA A 214 17.81 24.11 24.26
N GLY A 215 18.56 23.08 24.64
CA GLY A 215 19.07 22.90 26.01
C GLY A 215 18.02 22.52 27.06
N GLU A 216 16.74 22.40 26.70
CA GLU A 216 15.66 22.07 27.64
C GLU A 216 15.66 20.58 27.98
N GLU A 217 15.29 20.29 29.22
CA GLU A 217 15.16 18.95 29.78
C GLU A 217 13.73 18.79 30.32
N VAL A 218 13.05 17.73 29.91
CA VAL A 218 11.65 17.46 30.24
C VAL A 218 11.49 16.03 30.75
N ASP A 219 10.63 15.87 31.75
CA ASP A 219 10.24 14.56 32.26
C ASP A 219 8.91 14.12 31.61
N LEU A 220 8.94 12.94 31.01
CA LEU A 220 7.85 12.33 30.26
C LEU A 220 7.27 11.17 31.08
N PRO A 221 6.09 11.35 31.71
CA PRO A 221 5.43 10.29 32.46
C PRO A 221 4.86 9.21 31.54
N VAL A 222 4.88 7.97 32.01
CA VAL A 222 4.27 6.81 31.39
C VAL A 222 3.42 6.09 32.41
N PHE A 223 2.10 6.16 32.24
CA PHE A 223 1.12 5.46 33.06
C PHE A 223 0.64 4.19 32.35
N PHE A 224 0.76 3.05 33.03
CA PHE A 224 0.42 1.75 32.46
C PHE A 224 -0.09 0.77 33.52
N PHE A 225 -0.76 -0.28 33.06
CA PHE A 225 -1.09 -1.46 33.86
C PHE A 225 -1.08 -2.72 33.01
N ILE A 226 -0.96 -3.87 33.66
CA ILE A 226 -1.06 -5.19 33.03
C ILE A 226 -2.43 -5.77 33.38
N ASP A 227 -3.21 -6.19 32.39
CA ASP A 227 -4.51 -6.83 32.59
C ASP A 227 -4.33 -8.17 33.33
N ARG A 228 -5.28 -8.48 34.21
CA ARG A 228 -5.31 -9.71 35.01
C ARG A 228 -5.55 -10.96 34.18
N ASP A 229 -6.19 -10.81 33.02
CA ASP A 229 -6.47 -11.92 32.09
C ASP A 229 -5.16 -12.64 31.66
N ILE A 230 -3.97 -12.05 31.87
CA ILE A 230 -2.66 -12.70 31.68
C ILE A 230 -2.44 -13.91 32.60
N VAL A 231 -3.07 -13.94 33.77
CA VAL A 231 -2.93 -15.04 34.75
C VAL A 231 -3.62 -16.31 34.25
N ASP A 232 -4.66 -16.15 33.43
CA ASP A 232 -5.44 -17.26 32.89
C ASP A 232 -4.90 -17.75 31.53
N ASP A 233 -3.91 -17.07 30.94
CA ASP A 233 -3.30 -17.44 29.65
C ASP A 233 -2.09 -18.38 29.83
N PRO A 234 -2.20 -19.68 29.48
CA PRO A 234 -1.12 -20.64 29.63
C PRO A 234 0.08 -20.35 28.72
N THR A 235 -0.09 -19.54 27.66
CA THR A 235 1.01 -19.20 26.75
C THR A 235 2.00 -18.19 27.34
N LEU A 236 1.59 -17.50 28.41
CA LEU A 236 2.36 -16.47 29.09
C LEU A 236 2.85 -16.91 30.48
N ASP A 237 2.57 -18.15 30.91
CA ASP A 237 2.86 -18.65 32.26
C ASP A 237 4.30 -18.49 32.74
N ASN A 238 5.26 -18.49 31.81
CA ASN A 238 6.69 -18.34 32.11
C ASN A 238 7.24 -16.97 31.71
N VAL A 239 6.39 -15.96 31.53
CA VAL A 239 6.80 -14.59 31.22
C VAL A 239 6.78 -13.77 32.51
N ASP A 240 7.96 -13.60 33.09
CA ASP A 240 8.19 -12.77 34.29
C ASP A 240 8.91 -11.47 33.97
N ASP A 241 9.62 -11.42 32.84
CA ASP A 241 10.40 -10.28 32.38
C ASP A 241 9.84 -9.74 31.07
N VAL A 242 9.57 -8.44 31.06
CA VAL A 242 9.01 -7.74 29.91
C VAL A 242 9.86 -6.52 29.64
N VAL A 243 10.23 -6.30 28.40
CA VAL A 243 10.99 -5.12 28.00
C VAL A 243 10.07 -4.18 27.24
N LEU A 244 9.96 -2.95 27.72
CA LEU A 244 9.30 -1.84 27.06
C LEU A 244 10.37 -0.90 26.50
N SER A 245 10.59 -0.99 25.19
CA SER A 245 11.61 -0.20 24.49
C SER A 245 10.96 0.98 23.78
N TYR A 246 11.49 2.17 24.04
CA TYR A 246 11.12 3.40 23.35
C TYR A 246 12.22 3.87 22.41
N THR A 247 11.85 4.28 21.21
CA THR A 247 12.77 4.91 20.26
C THR A 247 12.23 6.25 19.76
N PHE A 248 12.99 7.32 19.99
CA PHE A 248 12.67 8.67 19.50
C PHE A 248 13.23 8.91 18.10
N PHE A 249 12.41 9.50 17.24
CA PHE A 249 12.75 9.94 15.90
C PHE A 249 12.50 11.44 15.74
N ARG A 250 13.35 12.08 14.96
CA ARG A 250 13.18 13.50 14.61
C ARG A 250 12.05 13.66 13.61
N ALA A 251 11.14 14.57 13.91
CA ALA A 251 10.03 14.95 13.04
C ALA A 251 10.14 16.43 12.67
N ARG A 252 9.63 16.79 11.49
CA ARG A 252 9.48 18.16 11.02
C ARG A 252 8.03 18.39 10.61
N ARG A 253 7.60 19.65 10.61
CA ARG A 253 6.34 20.06 10.00
C ARG A 253 6.62 20.60 8.61
N ASN A 254 5.88 20.12 7.62
CA ASN A 254 5.91 20.69 6.27
C ASN A 254 5.05 21.97 6.20
N ASP A 255 5.13 22.72 5.11
CA ASP A 255 4.40 23.98 4.93
C ASP A 255 2.87 23.84 4.96
N ARG A 256 2.38 22.61 4.76
CA ARG A 256 0.95 22.25 4.84
C ARG A 256 0.51 21.85 6.24
N GLY A 257 1.43 21.84 7.21
CA GLY A 257 1.17 21.46 8.59
C GLY A 257 1.14 19.95 8.85
N HIS A 258 1.58 19.13 7.90
CA HIS A 258 1.72 17.68 8.12
C HIS A 258 3.08 17.36 8.74
N LEU A 259 3.09 16.35 9.61
CA LEU A 259 4.32 15.79 10.17
C LEU A 259 4.99 14.87 9.15
N GLU A 260 6.25 15.12 8.89
CA GLU A 260 7.11 14.28 8.07
C GLU A 260 8.38 13.93 8.87
N PRO A 261 8.96 12.74 8.69
CA PRO A 261 10.28 12.44 9.21
C PRO A 261 11.30 13.46 8.68
N ASP A 262 12.18 13.99 9.52
CA ASP A 262 13.19 14.98 9.10
C ASP A 262 14.41 14.35 8.41
N ALA A 263 14.19 13.26 7.67
CA ALA A 263 15.20 12.68 6.81
C ALA A 263 15.27 13.51 5.51
N PRO A 264 16.46 13.67 4.90
CA PRO A 264 16.57 14.32 3.59
C PRO A 264 15.61 13.62 2.62
N GLU A 265 14.79 14.38 1.89
CA GLU A 265 13.78 13.81 0.99
C GLU A 265 14.41 12.77 0.02
N GLU A 266 15.65 12.98 -0.44
CA GLU A 266 16.40 12.00 -1.24
C GLU A 266 16.56 10.64 -0.55
N VAL A 267 16.89 10.62 0.74
CA VAL A 267 17.04 9.39 1.55
C VAL A 267 15.68 8.71 1.72
N VAL A 268 14.62 9.50 1.95
CA VAL A 268 13.25 9.00 2.05
C VAL A 268 12.82 8.35 0.74
N HIS A 269 12.99 9.04 -0.40
CA HIS A 269 12.66 8.52 -1.73
C HIS A 269 13.45 7.26 -2.09
N LYS A 270 14.74 7.21 -1.73
CA LYS A 270 15.58 6.03 -1.93
C LYS A 270 15.11 4.84 -1.10
N THR A 271 14.75 5.06 0.16
CA THR A 271 14.27 3.99 1.06
C THR A 271 12.92 3.42 0.59
N LEU A 272 12.05 4.28 0.06
CA LEU A 272 10.76 3.88 -0.49
C LEU A 272 10.87 3.20 -1.88
N GLY A 273 12.07 3.13 -2.47
CA GLY A 273 12.31 2.54 -3.80
C GLY A 273 11.89 3.41 -4.98
N TRP A 274 11.72 4.71 -4.76
CA TRP A 274 11.29 5.68 -5.79
C TRP A 274 12.46 6.21 -6.62
N ASP A 275 13.70 5.90 -6.24
CA ASP A 275 14.93 6.26 -6.93
C ASP A 275 14.99 5.78 -8.39
N LYS A 276 14.25 4.71 -8.70
CA LYS A 276 14.22 4.08 -10.03
C LYS A 276 13.18 4.66 -10.99
N TYR A 277 12.31 5.55 -10.52
CA TYR A 277 11.20 6.07 -11.32
C TYR A 277 11.48 7.51 -11.76
N GLU A 278 11.62 7.72 -13.07
CA GLU A 278 11.97 9.04 -13.65
C GLU A 278 10.91 10.14 -13.38
N HIS A 279 9.68 9.74 -13.05
CA HIS A 279 8.57 10.62 -12.69
C HIS A 279 8.30 10.71 -11.18
N ALA A 280 9.17 10.14 -10.33
CA ALA A 280 9.04 10.34 -8.90
C ALA A 280 9.16 11.84 -8.55
N PRO A 281 8.36 12.34 -7.59
CA PRO A 281 8.50 13.71 -7.12
C PRO A 281 9.95 13.93 -6.66
N LYS A 282 10.62 14.93 -7.23
CA LYS A 282 12.02 15.23 -6.93
C LYS A 282 12.10 16.02 -5.63
N PRO A 283 13.09 15.73 -4.78
CA PRO A 283 13.26 16.45 -3.53
C PRO A 283 13.52 17.94 -3.81
N GLY A 284 12.77 18.83 -3.15
CA GLY A 284 12.89 20.29 -3.27
C GLY A 284 12.16 20.97 -4.44
N GLY A 285 11.28 20.27 -5.16
CA GLY A 285 10.44 20.89 -6.19
C GLY A 285 9.14 21.45 -5.61
N GLU A 286 9.08 22.76 -5.35
CA GLU A 286 7.81 23.46 -5.12
C GLU A 286 6.77 23.02 -6.16
N ALA A 287 5.69 22.40 -5.68
CA ALA A 287 4.50 22.19 -6.49
C ALA A 287 3.89 23.57 -6.79
N LYS A 288 4.37 24.22 -7.85
CA LYS A 288 3.64 25.33 -8.47
C LYS A 288 2.33 24.77 -9.01
N ALA A 289 1.25 25.10 -8.29
CA ALA A 289 -0.12 25.03 -8.77
C ALA A 289 -0.32 25.94 -9.99
#